data_AF-A0A651DKU0-F1
#
_entry.id   AF-A0A651DKU0-F1
#
_cell.length_a   1.000
_cell.length_b   1.000
_cell.length_c   1.000
_cell.angle_alpha   90.00
_cell.angle_beta   90.00
_cell.angle_gamma   90.00
#
_symmetry.space_group_name_H-M   'P 1'
#
loop_
_entity.id
_entity.type
_entity.pdbx_description
1 polymer ?
#
loop_
_entity_poly.entity_id
_entity_poly.type
_entity_poly.pdbx_seq_one_letter_code
_entity_poly.pdbx_strand_id
1 'polypeptide(L)'
;MAMIPRAVLVALCLAVALPMFIPVSGLEAQSAQRQGLEMSREEMQMRILRGFEHRVMRELELSDSQVRQIREISQEHREARGELMRDRRALSRDMDAFARDGGSEAQARILLARQLDLHQREIAIQQSEEDALLEVLSPSGLIRYIKMRSDLVDRIRELERRGRDGRPGGGAYSR
;
A
#
# COMPACT_ATOMS: atom_id res chain seq x y z
N MET A 1 31.12 24.44 14.99
CA MET A 1 30.63 23.04 15.05
C MET A 1 29.16 23.06 14.72
N ALA A 2 28.78 22.34 13.68
CA ALA A 2 27.52 22.49 12.97
C ALA A 2 26.30 22.12 13.82
N MET A 3 25.27 22.96 13.70
CA MET A 3 23.93 22.79 14.24
C MET A 3 23.25 21.60 13.55
N ILE A 4 22.76 20.64 14.34
CA ILE A 4 21.78 19.67 13.86
C ILE A 4 20.40 20.26 14.22
N PRO A 5 19.62 20.77 13.26
CA PRO A 5 18.26 21.19 13.57
C PRO A 5 17.41 19.95 13.84
N ARG A 6 16.99 19.81 15.10
CA ARG A 6 16.03 18.83 15.62
C ARG A 6 14.59 19.05 15.11
N ALA A 7 14.44 19.44 13.85
CA ALA A 7 13.17 19.88 13.27
C ALA A 7 12.91 19.22 11.91
N VAL A 8 13.02 17.90 11.84
CA VAL A 8 12.13 17.12 10.98
C VAL A 8 11.60 15.99 11.84
N LEU A 9 10.61 16.37 12.66
CA LEU A 9 9.66 15.45 13.26
C LEU A 9 8.91 14.82 12.07
N VAL A 10 9.51 13.80 11.46
CA VAL A 10 8.93 13.06 10.34
C VAL A 10 7.61 12.53 10.85
N ALA A 11 6.56 13.13 10.31
CA ALA A 11 5.20 12.87 10.64
C ALA A 11 4.95 11.37 10.66
N LEU A 12 4.57 10.90 11.84
CA LEU A 12 3.70 9.77 12.06
C LEU A 12 2.47 9.91 11.15
N CYS A 13 2.58 9.46 9.90
CA CYS A 13 1.52 9.15 8.94
C CYS A 13 2.12 9.10 7.53
N LEU A 14 2.51 7.92 7.06
CA LEU A 14 2.48 7.58 5.63
C LEU A 14 2.70 6.08 5.47
N ALA A 15 1.67 5.31 5.81
CA ALA A 15 0.83 4.58 4.86
C ALA A 15 1.35 4.21 3.44
N VAL A 16 2.65 4.21 3.14
CA VAL A 16 3.23 3.77 1.86
C VAL A 16 3.77 2.35 2.03
N ALA A 17 2.94 1.52 2.63
CA ALA A 17 3.09 0.09 2.69
C ALA A 17 1.76 -0.51 2.21
N LEU A 18 1.27 -0.03 1.06
CA LEU A 18 0.28 -0.80 0.32
C LEU A 18 0.96 -1.38 -0.92
N PRO A 19 0.85 -2.69 -1.13
CA PRO A 19 1.23 -3.27 -2.39
C PRO A 19 0.20 -2.76 -3.40
N MET A 20 0.63 -1.91 -4.31
CA MET A 20 -0.12 -1.64 -5.54
C MET A 20 -0.02 -2.91 -6.41
N PHE A 21 -0.63 -4.01 -5.97
CA PHE A 21 -1.00 -5.18 -6.75
C PHE A 21 -1.75 -6.20 -5.88
N ILE A 22 -2.99 -6.52 -6.26
CA ILE A 22 -3.70 -7.71 -5.82
C ILE A 22 -3.22 -8.85 -6.74
N PRO A 23 -2.64 -9.94 -6.22
CA PRO A 23 -2.36 -11.10 -7.06
C PRO A 23 -3.67 -11.77 -7.47
N VAL A 24 -3.97 -11.75 -8.77
CA VAL A 24 -4.86 -12.74 -9.40
C VAL A 24 -4.18 -14.10 -9.21
N SER A 25 -4.68 -14.87 -8.25
CA SER A 25 -4.42 -16.30 -8.14
C SER A 25 -5.79 -16.95 -7.92
N GLY A 26 -6.13 -17.86 -8.82
CA GLY A 26 -7.50 -18.22 -9.14
C GLY A 26 -8.30 -18.82 -7.98
N LEU A 27 -9.55 -18.41 -7.93
CA LEU A 27 -10.67 -19.24 -7.49
C LEU A 27 -11.78 -19.05 -8.52
N GLU A 28 -11.71 -19.85 -9.59
CA GLU A 28 -12.91 -20.25 -10.31
C GLU A 28 -13.81 -21.00 -9.32
N ALA A 29 -14.85 -20.34 -8.82
CA ALA A 29 -16.04 -21.02 -8.29
C ALA A 29 -17.23 -20.06 -8.22
N GLN A 30 -18.01 -20.07 -9.29
CA GLN A 30 -19.48 -20.00 -9.29
C GLN A 30 -20.14 -18.78 -8.61
N SER A 31 -20.47 -17.78 -9.42
CA SER A 31 -21.83 -17.19 -9.42
C SER A 31 -22.01 -16.26 -10.62
N ALA A 32 -22.09 -16.86 -11.81
CA ALA A 32 -22.69 -16.20 -12.96
C ALA A 32 -24.21 -16.15 -12.76
N GLN A 33 -24.73 -15.11 -12.09
CA GLN A 33 -26.14 -14.71 -12.19
C GLN A 33 -26.35 -13.29 -11.61
N ARG A 34 -26.16 -12.25 -12.45
CA ARG A 34 -26.91 -10.98 -12.51
C ARG A 34 -26.16 -9.98 -13.41
N GLN A 35 -26.54 -9.95 -14.68
CA GLN A 35 -26.20 -8.84 -15.58
C GLN A 35 -26.98 -7.60 -15.16
N GLY A 36 -26.26 -6.54 -14.80
CA GLY A 36 -26.79 -5.21 -14.52
C GLY A 36 -25.69 -4.23 -14.10
N LEU A 37 -25.01 -3.61 -15.07
CA LEU A 37 -24.30 -2.31 -14.99
C LEU A 37 -23.49 -1.95 -13.71
N GLU A 38 -22.79 -2.90 -13.11
CA GLU A 38 -21.75 -2.58 -12.13
C GLU A 38 -20.38 -2.93 -12.72
N MET A 39 -19.61 -1.89 -13.04
CA MET A 39 -18.19 -2.02 -13.39
C MET A 39 -17.51 -2.87 -12.32
N SER A 40 -16.81 -3.92 -12.73
CA SER A 40 -16.10 -4.79 -11.78
C SER A 40 -15.17 -3.93 -10.91
N ARG A 41 -15.05 -4.27 -9.63
CA ARG A 41 -14.13 -3.58 -8.70
C ARG A 41 -12.72 -3.48 -9.28
N GLU A 42 -12.29 -4.52 -9.99
CA GLU A 42 -11.00 -4.59 -10.67
C GLU A 42 -10.91 -3.56 -11.81
N GLU A 43 -11.95 -3.43 -12.63
CA GLU A 43 -12.04 -2.43 -13.69
C GLU A 43 -12.02 -1.00 -13.13
N MET A 44 -12.71 -0.77 -11.99
CA MET A 44 -12.72 0.52 -11.31
C MET A 44 -11.34 0.88 -10.76
N GLN A 45 -10.63 -0.07 -10.13
CA GLN A 45 -9.25 0.13 -9.68
C GLN A 45 -8.31 0.42 -10.85
N MET A 46 -8.41 -0.35 -11.94
CA MET A 46 -7.60 -0.13 -13.15
C MET A 46 -7.85 1.22 -13.80
N ARG A 47 -9.08 1.73 -13.74
CA ARG A 47 -9.42 3.08 -14.21
C ARG A 47 -8.78 4.17 -13.35
N ILE A 48 -8.76 3.98 -12.02
CA ILE A 48 -8.14 4.91 -11.09
C ILE A 48 -6.61 4.93 -11.28
N LEU A 49 -5.99 3.76 -11.46
CA LEU A 49 -4.56 3.64 -11.74
C LEU A 49 -4.17 4.33 -13.05
N ARG A 50 -4.93 4.11 -14.14
CA ARG A 50 -4.71 4.82 -15.40
C ARG A 50 -4.90 6.33 -15.26
N GLY A 51 -5.91 6.75 -14.49
CA GLY A 51 -6.13 8.17 -14.19
C GLY A 51 -4.98 8.81 -13.41
N PHE A 52 -4.37 8.07 -12.48
CA PHE A 52 -3.20 8.52 -11.74
C PHE A 52 -1.99 8.70 -12.66
N GLU A 53 -1.69 7.74 -13.53
CA GLU A 53 -0.56 7.84 -14.46
C GLU A 53 -0.68 9.07 -15.37
N HIS A 54 -1.87 9.30 -15.95
CA HIS A 54 -2.13 10.51 -16.74
C HIS A 54 -2.02 11.81 -15.94
N ARG A 55 -2.37 11.79 -14.65
CA ARG A 55 -2.20 12.95 -13.77
C ARG A 55 -0.71 13.22 -13.52
N VAL A 56 0.05 12.17 -13.19
CA VAL A 56 1.49 12.27 -12.92
C VAL A 56 2.23 12.83 -14.13
N MET A 57 1.95 12.31 -15.34
CA MET A 57 2.55 12.82 -16.58
C MET A 57 2.30 14.33 -16.78
N ARG A 58 1.06 14.77 -16.52
CA ARG A 58 0.63 16.15 -16.75
C ARG A 58 1.16 17.11 -15.69
N GLU A 59 1.06 16.75 -14.41
CA GLU A 59 1.42 17.64 -13.30
C GLU A 59 2.92 17.72 -13.06
N LEU A 60 3.68 16.73 -13.53
CA LEU A 60 5.16 16.71 -13.43
C LEU A 60 5.85 16.96 -14.77
N GLU A 61 5.09 17.21 -15.85
CA GLU A 61 5.61 17.49 -17.20
C GLU A 61 6.64 16.45 -17.66
N LEU A 62 6.37 15.18 -17.37
CA LEU A 62 7.32 14.10 -17.62
C LEU A 62 7.30 13.68 -19.09
N SER A 63 8.47 13.35 -19.61
CA SER A 63 8.59 12.65 -20.89
C SER A 63 8.13 11.20 -20.77
N ASP A 64 7.77 10.58 -21.89
CA ASP A 64 7.44 9.16 -21.93
C ASP A 64 8.60 8.26 -21.43
N SER A 65 9.85 8.69 -21.59
CA SER A 65 11.00 7.96 -21.08
C SER A 65 11.08 8.02 -19.55
N GLN A 66 10.84 9.19 -18.94
CA GLN A 66 10.82 9.34 -17.48
C GLN A 66 9.68 8.53 -16.86
N VAL A 67 8.52 8.48 -17.51
CA VAL A 67 7.38 7.66 -17.06
C VAL A 67 7.71 6.17 -17.05
N ARG A 68 8.38 5.68 -18.11
CA ARG A 68 8.85 4.29 -18.16
C ARG A 68 9.83 3.98 -17.04
N GLN A 69 10.81 4.85 -16.82
CA GLN A 69 11.80 4.69 -15.74
C GLN A 69 11.13 4.66 -14.36
N ILE A 70 10.20 5.57 -14.07
CA ILE A 70 9.45 5.57 -12.80
C ILE A 70 8.67 4.26 -12.62
N ARG A 71 8.07 3.74 -13.70
CA ARG A 71 7.36 2.46 -13.67
C ARG A 71 8.31 1.29 -13.39
N GLU A 72 9.48 1.27 -14.01
CA GLU A 72 10.51 0.24 -13.79
C GLU A 72 11.01 0.25 -12.34
N ILE A 73 11.37 1.43 -11.80
CA ILE A 73 11.76 1.62 -10.40
C ILE A 73 10.67 1.10 -9.46
N SER A 74 9.41 1.45 -9.73
CA SER A 74 8.26 0.98 -8.93
C SER A 74 8.04 -0.54 -9.03
N GLN A 75 8.39 -1.17 -10.15
CA GLN A 75 8.26 -2.61 -10.35
C GLN A 75 9.38 -3.37 -9.62
N GLU A 76 10.60 -2.87 -9.64
CA GLU A 76 11.75 -3.46 -8.94
C GLU A 76 11.48 -3.57 -7.42
N HIS A 77 10.90 -2.54 -6.82
CA HIS A 77 10.57 -2.53 -5.40
C HIS A 77 9.28 -3.28 -5.05
N ARG A 78 8.56 -3.83 -6.05
CA ARG A 78 7.26 -4.49 -5.84
C ARG A 78 7.40 -5.78 -5.04
N GLU A 79 8.38 -6.61 -5.37
CA GLU A 79 8.57 -7.91 -4.72
C GLU A 79 8.90 -7.74 -3.24
N ALA A 80 9.87 -6.87 -2.92
CA ALA A 80 10.26 -6.53 -1.55
C ALA A 80 9.07 -5.98 -0.73
N ARG A 81 8.26 -5.08 -1.33
CA ARG A 81 7.02 -4.59 -0.68
C ARG A 81 6.01 -5.72 -0.46
N GLY A 82 5.88 -6.64 -1.41
CA GLY A 82 5.01 -7.81 -1.30
C GLY A 82 5.40 -8.73 -0.14
N GLU A 83 6.70 -9.01 0.02
CA GLU A 83 7.25 -9.77 1.14
C GLU A 83 7.00 -9.08 2.48
N LEU A 84 7.34 -7.80 2.58
CA LEU A 84 7.09 -6.98 3.77
C LEU A 84 5.62 -7.04 4.21
N MET A 85 4.68 -7.00 3.26
CA MET A 85 3.25 -7.09 3.56
C MET A 85 2.83 -8.46 4.06
N ARG A 86 3.38 -9.55 3.50
CA ARG A 86 3.09 -10.91 3.97
C ARG A 86 3.57 -11.07 5.41
N ASP A 87 4.78 -10.59 5.71
CA ASP A 87 5.34 -10.65 7.06
C ASP A 87 4.56 -9.80 8.06
N ARG A 88 4.14 -8.59 7.67
CA ARG A 88 3.26 -7.75 8.50
C ARG A 88 1.94 -8.42 8.84
N ARG A 89 1.31 -9.07 7.86
CA ARG A 89 0.07 -9.82 8.10
C ARG A 89 0.29 -11.00 9.04
N ALA A 90 1.42 -11.70 8.92
CA ALA A 90 1.79 -12.77 9.84
C ALA A 90 1.98 -12.23 11.26
N LEU A 91 2.80 -11.19 11.43
CA LEU A 91 3.02 -10.54 12.72
C LEU A 91 1.69 -10.04 13.34
N SER A 92 0.82 -9.40 12.56
CA SER A 92 -0.48 -8.93 13.05
C SER A 92 -1.31 -10.07 13.62
N ARG A 93 -1.36 -11.23 12.93
CA ARG A 93 -2.08 -12.41 13.43
C ARG A 93 -1.47 -12.94 14.73
N ASP A 94 -0.14 -12.97 14.80
CA ASP A 94 0.59 -13.45 15.98
C ASP A 94 0.35 -12.53 17.19
N MET A 95 0.35 -11.20 16.98
CA MET A 95 0.03 -10.20 18.00
C MET A 95 -1.44 -10.26 18.43
N ASP A 96 -2.37 -10.46 17.49
CA ASP A 96 -3.79 -10.64 17.81
C ASP A 96 -4.02 -11.90 18.66
N ALA A 97 -3.32 -12.99 18.35
CA ALA A 97 -3.36 -14.22 19.16
C ALA A 97 -2.79 -13.97 20.57
N PHE A 98 -1.62 -13.33 20.67
CA PHE A 98 -1.03 -12.96 21.97
C PHE A 98 -1.96 -12.06 22.80
N ALA A 99 -2.64 -11.09 22.16
CA ALA A 99 -3.57 -10.19 22.85
C ALA A 99 -4.83 -10.91 23.37
N ARG A 100 -5.29 -11.97 22.68
CA ARG A 100 -6.45 -12.77 23.09
C ARG A 100 -6.10 -13.84 24.14
N ASP A 101 -5.04 -14.60 23.88
CA ASP A 101 -4.73 -15.83 24.62
C ASP A 101 -3.64 -15.60 25.70
N GLY A 102 -3.03 -14.41 25.70
CA GLY A 102 -1.86 -14.11 26.50
C GLY A 102 -0.60 -14.78 25.97
N GLY A 103 0.48 -14.68 26.73
CA GLY A 103 1.73 -15.34 26.41
C GLY A 103 2.84 -14.97 27.38
N SER A 104 4.01 -15.56 27.17
CA SER A 104 5.19 -15.27 27.97
C SER A 104 5.82 -13.92 27.60
N GLU A 105 6.51 -13.33 28.56
CA GLU A 105 7.33 -12.13 28.34
C GLU A 105 8.39 -12.34 27.23
N ALA A 106 8.93 -13.55 27.11
CA ALA A 106 9.86 -13.90 26.05
C ALA A 106 9.20 -13.83 24.65
N GLN A 107 7.97 -14.32 24.53
CA GLN A 107 7.20 -14.21 23.28
C GLN A 107 6.88 -12.75 22.94
N ALA A 108 6.50 -11.94 23.93
CA ALA A 108 6.27 -10.50 23.72
C ALA A 108 7.52 -9.80 23.14
N ARG A 109 8.70 -10.09 23.69
CA ARG A 109 9.98 -9.54 23.19
C ARG A 109 10.27 -9.95 21.75
N ILE A 110 9.98 -11.20 21.37
CA ILE A 110 10.16 -11.68 20.00
C ILE A 110 9.23 -10.93 19.03
N LEU A 111 7.96 -10.76 19.38
CA LEU A 111 6.99 -10.04 18.54
C LEU A 111 7.39 -8.57 18.35
N LEU A 112 7.82 -7.90 19.43
CA LEU A 112 8.29 -6.52 19.36
C LEU A 112 9.58 -6.39 18.54
N ALA A 113 10.54 -7.32 18.69
CA ALA A 113 11.75 -7.32 17.87
C ALA A 113 11.43 -7.51 16.39
N ARG A 114 10.50 -8.41 16.05
CA ARG A 114 10.04 -8.61 14.67
C ARG A 114 9.31 -7.38 14.12
N GLN A 115 8.55 -6.67 14.95
CA GLN A 115 7.91 -5.41 14.56
C GLN A 115 8.95 -4.35 14.21
N LEU A 116 9.98 -4.19 15.05
CA LEU A 116 11.05 -3.24 14.80
C LEU A 116 11.81 -3.55 13.51
N ASP A 117 12.16 -4.82 13.31
CA ASP A 117 12.82 -5.29 12.10
C ASP A 117 11.99 -5.01 10.83
N LEU A 118 10.67 -5.24 10.88
CA LEU A 118 9.78 -4.87 9.77
C LEU A 118 9.74 -3.36 9.50
N HIS A 119 9.81 -2.53 10.53
CA HIS A 119 9.89 -1.07 10.32
C HIS A 119 11.21 -0.65 9.68
N GLN A 120 12.33 -1.26 10.08
CA GLN A 120 13.64 -0.98 9.48
C GLN A 120 13.66 -1.38 8.00
N ARG A 121 13.12 -2.54 7.66
CA ARG A 121 12.99 -3.00 6.26
C ARG A 121 12.11 -2.07 5.43
N GLU A 122 11.00 -1.59 5.98
CA GLU A 122 10.14 -0.60 5.31
C GLU A 122 10.90 0.69 4.98
N ILE A 123 11.64 1.23 5.95
CA ILE A 123 12.44 2.45 5.76
C ILE A 123 13.50 2.22 4.68
N ALA A 124 14.22 1.09 4.71
CA ALA A 124 15.24 0.77 3.72
C ALA A 124 14.67 0.68 2.30
N ILE A 125 13.53 0.00 2.14
CA ILE A 125 12.83 -0.08 0.84
C ILE A 125 12.40 1.32 0.38
N GLN A 126 11.87 2.15 1.28
CA GLN A 126 11.41 3.50 0.96
C GLN A 126 12.58 4.40 0.53
N GLN A 127 13.70 4.35 1.25
CA GLN A 127 14.90 5.13 0.93
C GLN A 127 15.49 4.73 -0.42
N SER A 128 15.65 3.42 -0.65
CA SER A 128 16.13 2.90 -1.94
C SER A 128 15.25 3.35 -3.11
N GLU A 129 13.92 3.32 -2.95
CA GLU A 129 12.99 3.77 -3.98
C GLU A 129 13.08 5.29 -4.21
N GLU A 130 13.16 6.08 -3.13
CA GLU A 130 13.28 7.54 -3.22
C GLU A 130 14.60 7.97 -3.88
N ASP A 131 15.71 7.31 -3.53
CA ASP A 131 17.02 7.56 -4.14
C ASP A 131 16.98 7.26 -5.65
N ALA A 132 16.41 6.12 -6.05
CA ALA A 132 16.23 5.79 -7.47
C ALA A 132 15.30 6.78 -8.19
N LEU A 133 14.22 7.21 -7.55
CA LEU A 133 13.31 8.20 -8.14
C LEU A 133 13.97 9.58 -8.30
N LEU A 134 14.92 9.96 -7.44
CA LEU A 134 15.68 11.21 -7.55
C LEU A 134 16.64 11.22 -8.75
N GLU A 135 16.99 10.06 -9.31
CA GLU A 135 17.74 9.99 -10.58
C GLU A 135 16.90 10.44 -11.79
N VAL A 136 15.57 10.41 -11.65
CA VAL A 136 14.61 10.72 -12.74
C VAL A 136 13.85 12.02 -12.48
N LEU A 137 13.49 12.28 -11.22
CA LEU A 137 12.68 13.39 -10.77
C LEU A 137 13.52 14.41 -10.01
N SER A 138 13.26 15.70 -10.23
CA SER A 138 13.78 16.72 -9.30
C SER A 138 13.23 16.50 -7.88
N PRO A 139 13.91 16.96 -6.81
CA PRO A 139 13.39 16.86 -5.45
C PRO A 139 11.98 17.42 -5.29
N SER A 140 11.68 18.55 -5.94
CA SER A 140 10.33 19.13 -5.95
C SER A 140 9.31 18.23 -6.66
N GLY A 141 9.73 17.56 -7.73
CA GLY A 141 8.92 16.60 -8.48
C GLY A 141 8.64 15.33 -7.68
N LEU A 142 9.64 14.82 -6.94
CA LEU A 142 9.47 13.69 -6.04
C LEU A 142 8.49 13.99 -4.90
N ILE A 143 8.58 15.16 -4.27
CA ILE A 143 7.62 15.57 -3.23
C ILE A 143 6.18 15.57 -3.79
N ARG A 144 5.98 16.15 -4.98
CA ARG A 144 4.67 16.15 -5.65
C ARG A 144 4.22 14.73 -5.98
N TYR A 145 5.12 13.89 -6.50
CA TYR A 145 4.85 12.48 -6.78
C TYR A 145 4.39 11.71 -5.54
N ILE A 146 5.11 11.83 -4.42
CA ILE A 146 4.76 11.18 -3.15
C ILE A 146 3.37 11.62 -2.68
N LYS A 147 3.07 12.92 -2.75
CA LYS A 147 1.75 13.45 -2.39
C LYS A 147 0.64 12.86 -3.26
N MET A 148 0.82 12.85 -4.58
CA MET A 148 -0.16 12.26 -5.50
C MET A 148 -0.36 10.77 -5.23
N ARG A 149 0.73 10.03 -4.93
CA ARG A 149 0.69 8.60 -4.60
C ARG A 149 -0.08 8.36 -3.31
N SER A 150 0.10 9.19 -2.29
CA SER A 150 -0.68 9.13 -1.04
C SER A 150 -2.17 9.31 -1.30
N ASP A 151 -2.54 10.33 -2.09
CA ASP A 151 -3.94 10.63 -2.40
C ASP A 151 -4.62 9.48 -3.17
N LEU A 152 -3.86 8.82 -4.05
CA LEU A 152 -4.31 7.61 -4.73
C LEU A 152 -4.60 6.47 -3.74
N VAL A 153 -3.67 6.21 -2.81
CA VAL A 153 -3.83 5.15 -1.81
C VAL A 153 -5.05 5.40 -0.93
N ASP A 154 -5.25 6.63 -0.47
CA ASP A 154 -6.41 6.98 0.36
C ASP A 154 -7.72 6.84 -0.41
N ARG A 155 -7.73 7.21 -1.70
CA ARG A 155 -8.88 6.99 -2.58
C ARG A 155 -9.19 5.51 -2.78
N ILE A 156 -8.17 4.67 -2.96
CA ILE A 156 -8.36 3.22 -3.06
C ILE A 156 -8.95 2.69 -1.75
N ARG A 157 -8.38 3.02 -0.59
CA ARG A 157 -8.88 2.59 0.73
C ARG A 157 -10.33 2.99 0.97
N GLU A 158 -10.70 4.20 0.57
CA GLU A 158 -12.08 4.68 0.69
C GLU A 158 -13.06 3.82 -0.11
N LEU A 159 -12.68 3.41 -1.32
CA LEU A 159 -13.49 2.49 -2.13
C LEU A 159 -13.59 1.09 -1.48
N GLU A 160 -12.50 0.61 -0.88
CA GLU A 160 -12.50 -0.69 -0.20
C GLU A 160 -13.42 -0.71 1.02
N ARG A 161 -13.53 0.40 1.75
CA ARG A 161 -14.46 0.53 2.88
C ARG A 161 -15.92 0.50 2.40
N ARG A 162 -16.25 1.33 1.40
CA ARG A 162 -17.61 1.40 0.85
C ARG A 162 -18.11 0.08 0.28
N GLY A 163 -17.23 -0.72 -0.33
CA GLY A 163 -17.57 -2.04 -0.85
C GLY A 163 -17.84 -3.10 0.24
N ARG A 164 -17.39 -2.89 1.49
CA ARG A 164 -17.61 -3.80 2.61
C ARG A 164 -18.96 -3.56 3.29
N ASP A 165 -19.42 -2.32 3.30
CA ASP A 165 -20.69 -1.92 3.95
C ASP A 165 -21.94 -2.27 3.12
N GLY A 166 -21.78 -2.68 1.86
CA GLY A 166 -22.86 -3.00 0.92
C GLY A 166 -23.38 -4.45 0.94
N ARG A 167 -23.00 -5.30 1.90
CA ARG A 167 -23.50 -6.67 2.01
C ARG A 167 -24.63 -6.74 3.04
N PRO A 168 -25.93 -6.65 2.66
CA PRO A 168 -27.02 -6.97 3.57
C PRO A 168 -26.87 -8.44 3.99
N GLY A 169 -26.58 -8.65 5.27
CA GLY A 169 -26.55 -9.97 5.89
C GLY A 169 -27.91 -10.65 5.73
N GLY A 170 -27.99 -11.55 4.75
CA GLY A 170 -29.08 -12.50 4.66
C GLY A 170 -28.98 -13.52 5.79
N GLY A 171 -30.03 -13.59 6.60
CA GLY A 171 -30.41 -14.82 7.31
C GLY A 171 -30.43 -14.73 8.83
N ALA A 172 -31.63 -14.58 9.41
CA ALA A 172 -32.18 -15.55 10.34
C ALA A 172 -33.70 -15.32 10.50
N TYR A 173 -34.48 -16.02 9.68
CA TYR A 173 -35.78 -16.52 10.12
C TYR A 173 -35.51 -17.56 11.21
N SER A 174 -36.16 -17.45 12.35
CA SER A 174 -36.40 -18.57 13.27
C SER A 174 -37.76 -18.36 13.92
N ARG A 175 -38.48 -19.48 13.98
CA ARG A 175 -39.89 -19.66 14.35
C ARG A 175 -40.20 -19.20 15.76
#